data_AF-A0A101I1A8-F1
#
_entry.id   AF-A0A101I1A8-F1
#
_cell.length_a   1.000
_cell.length_b   1.000
_cell.length_c   1.000
_cell.angle_alpha   90.00
_cell.angle_beta   90.00
_cell.angle_gamma   90.00
#
_symmetry.space_group_name_H-M   'P 1'
#
loop_
_entity.id
_entity.type
_entity.pdbx_description
1 polymer ?
#
loop_
_entity_poly.entity_id
_entity_poly.type
_entity_poly.pdbx_seq_one_letter_code
_entity_poly.pdbx_strand_id
1 'polypeptide(L)'
;MKEVEVLVVGAGPAGLGAAIEASRYGAKVLLVDDKDKPGGQLFKQIHKFFGSKEHLAGTRGFDIGFYLLKEANSLGVEISLETKVLGIMEKEIVSLLVKDQKIELLKAKRVVLATGGMEKSLSFPGWTLPGVIGAGAAQTLVNIERVLPGERILMVGSGNVGLIVSYQLLQAGAEVCGIVEAAPFITGYLVHAAKVMRGGVPLYTQHTVKEVRGEKSVEEAVIAALDERWNPVKGTEKTLAVDTVCLAVGLSPNMRLASLAGCKLEFFPDLGGFLPLHDDKLESTKKGVYVAGDLAGVEEASSALDEGRLAGISVAASLGYINSNEFEKLKKEYGSRLNQLREGPFGYKRALAKKQIISRFQQEEVGGTERDKEGETNSKLKRYTTIPSWSEFQEFPGYPSLERIKKGPVACIECIQEIPCDPCVAACPFKAIKINSHLTHLPSLREDQCKGCGLCLASCPGQAIFMLDYNYSPDKAAISFPYEYLPYPKPGDKVKGVNRRGEPVGEVEVIKVEQRHAFDRTAVVTIACAKEFIHQIRSIERRKDDV
;
A
#
# COMPACT_ATOMS: atom_id res chain seq x y z
N MET A 1 -19.13 -14.97 33.91
CA MET A 1 -18.37 -14.17 32.92
C MET A 1 -17.90 -15.13 31.84
N LYS A 2 -18.10 -14.82 30.54
CA LYS A 2 -17.62 -15.70 29.45
C LYS A 2 -16.10 -15.81 29.55
N GLU A 3 -15.55 -17.01 29.51
CA GLU A 3 -14.11 -17.22 29.41
C GLU A 3 -13.77 -17.53 27.95
N VAL A 4 -12.73 -16.86 27.46
CA VAL A 4 -12.20 -17.01 26.11
C VAL A 4 -10.72 -17.36 26.22
N GLU A 5 -10.28 -18.29 25.40
CA GLU A 5 -8.87 -18.68 25.39
C GLU A 5 -8.01 -17.62 24.70
N VAL A 6 -8.36 -17.25 23.47
CA VAL A 6 -7.73 -16.16 22.73
C VAL A 6 -8.76 -15.14 22.28
N LEU A 7 -8.60 -13.89 22.72
CA LEU A 7 -9.32 -12.74 22.16
C LEU A 7 -8.43 -12.02 21.15
N VAL A 8 -8.89 -11.86 19.92
CA VAL A 8 -8.24 -11.00 18.92
C VAL A 8 -9.10 -9.76 18.69
N VAL A 9 -8.50 -8.58 18.79
CA VAL A 9 -9.19 -7.29 18.68
C VAL A 9 -8.81 -6.60 17.37
N GLY A 10 -9.78 -6.50 16.46
CA GLY A 10 -9.64 -5.98 15.11
C GLY A 10 -9.56 -7.10 14.07
N ALA A 11 -10.47 -7.11 13.11
CA ALA A 11 -10.57 -8.09 12.01
C ALA A 11 -9.86 -7.60 10.73
N GLY A 12 -8.85 -6.74 10.84
CA GLY A 12 -7.95 -6.41 9.73
C GLY A 12 -7.01 -7.57 9.36
N PRO A 13 -6.11 -7.39 8.37
CA PRO A 13 -5.17 -8.44 7.96
C PRO A 13 -4.34 -9.03 9.10
N ALA A 14 -3.87 -8.19 10.04
CA ALA A 14 -3.12 -8.67 11.21
C ALA A 14 -3.98 -9.53 12.15
N GLY A 15 -5.20 -9.10 12.47
CA GLY A 15 -6.06 -9.87 13.37
C GLY A 15 -6.57 -11.15 12.74
N LEU A 16 -6.93 -11.13 11.44
CA LEU A 16 -7.26 -12.35 10.71
C LEU A 16 -6.05 -13.31 10.65
N GLY A 17 -4.86 -12.81 10.37
CA GLY A 17 -3.63 -13.61 10.40
C GLY A 17 -3.37 -14.26 11.76
N ALA A 18 -3.55 -13.50 12.85
CA ALA A 18 -3.39 -14.00 14.21
C ALA A 18 -4.44 -15.07 14.57
N ALA A 19 -5.70 -14.82 14.23
CA ALA A 19 -6.79 -15.74 14.51
C ALA A 19 -6.65 -17.05 13.72
N ILE A 20 -6.28 -16.97 12.44
CA ILE A 20 -6.03 -18.13 11.58
C ILE A 20 -4.91 -19.00 12.16
N GLU A 21 -3.75 -18.42 12.47
CA GLU A 21 -2.62 -19.22 12.98
C GLU A 21 -2.91 -19.79 14.37
N ALA A 22 -3.48 -19.01 15.29
CA ALA A 22 -3.84 -19.55 16.60
C ALA A 22 -4.84 -20.72 16.49
N SER A 23 -5.87 -20.58 15.67
CA SER A 23 -6.89 -21.62 15.47
C SER A 23 -6.35 -22.85 14.73
N ARG A 24 -5.42 -22.65 13.78
CA ARG A 24 -4.74 -23.72 13.04
C ARG A 24 -4.00 -24.70 13.96
N TYR A 25 -3.46 -24.21 15.07
CA TYR A 25 -2.78 -25.03 16.08
C TYR A 25 -3.69 -25.50 17.23
N GLY A 26 -4.99 -25.20 17.17
CA GLY A 26 -6.00 -25.74 18.08
C GLY A 26 -6.48 -24.80 19.18
N ALA A 27 -5.99 -23.56 19.24
CA ALA A 27 -6.51 -22.58 20.19
C ALA A 27 -7.93 -22.12 19.79
N LYS A 28 -8.80 -21.91 20.78
CA LYS A 28 -10.15 -21.36 20.55
C LYS A 28 -10.11 -19.84 20.50
N VAL A 29 -10.45 -19.28 19.34
CA VAL A 29 -10.32 -17.84 19.08
C VAL A 29 -11.70 -17.17 18.97
N LEU A 30 -11.86 -16.07 19.71
CA LEU A 30 -12.88 -15.05 19.46
C LEU A 30 -12.20 -13.82 18.84
N LEU A 31 -12.57 -13.50 17.60
CA LEU A 31 -12.18 -12.29 16.89
C LEU A 31 -13.31 -11.26 17.03
N VAL A 32 -13.02 -10.06 17.52
CA VAL A 32 -13.99 -8.96 17.62
C VAL A 32 -13.58 -7.78 16.73
N ASP A 33 -14.55 -7.11 16.13
CA ASP A 33 -14.32 -5.90 15.34
C ASP A 33 -15.47 -4.90 15.53
N ASP A 34 -15.16 -3.59 15.49
CA ASP A 34 -16.15 -2.54 15.71
C ASP A 34 -17.00 -2.23 14.47
N LYS A 35 -16.65 -2.78 13.31
CA LYS A 35 -17.37 -2.60 12.04
C LYS A 35 -18.41 -3.69 11.81
N ASP A 36 -19.33 -3.42 10.89
CA ASP A 36 -20.38 -4.34 10.43
C ASP A 36 -19.84 -5.46 9.53
N LYS A 37 -18.61 -5.33 9.01
CA LYS A 37 -17.93 -6.29 8.16
C LYS A 37 -16.46 -6.46 8.56
N PRO A 38 -15.90 -7.68 8.51
CA PRO A 38 -14.50 -7.93 8.80
C PRO A 38 -13.60 -7.55 7.61
N GLY A 39 -12.28 -7.68 7.78
CA GLY A 39 -11.21 -7.50 6.78
C GLY A 39 -10.47 -6.17 6.82
N GLY A 40 -10.96 -5.20 7.60
CA GLY A 40 -10.32 -3.91 7.78
C GLY A 40 -10.03 -3.20 6.45
N GLN A 41 -8.78 -2.77 6.25
CA GLN A 41 -8.41 -1.97 5.07
C GLN A 41 -8.34 -2.77 3.76
N LEU A 42 -8.32 -4.12 3.79
CA LEU A 42 -8.16 -4.96 2.59
C LEU A 42 -9.29 -4.74 1.59
N PHE A 43 -10.53 -4.64 2.06
CA PHE A 43 -11.70 -4.46 1.20
C PHE A 43 -11.74 -3.10 0.50
N LYS A 44 -10.97 -2.12 0.99
CA LYS A 44 -10.78 -0.82 0.33
C LYS A 44 -9.72 -0.85 -0.76
N GLN A 45 -8.91 -1.92 -0.84
CA GLN A 45 -7.81 -2.02 -1.79
C GLN A 45 -8.27 -2.74 -3.07
N ILE A 46 -8.75 -1.97 -4.04
CA ILE A 46 -9.07 -2.48 -5.37
C ILE A 46 -7.84 -2.75 -6.24
N HIS A 47 -6.66 -2.29 -5.84
CA HIS A 47 -5.42 -2.48 -6.58
C HIS A 47 -4.72 -3.81 -6.21
N LYS A 48 -3.80 -4.28 -7.07
CA LYS A 48 -3.00 -5.48 -6.84
C LYS A 48 -1.87 -5.22 -5.83
N PHE A 49 -1.62 -6.16 -4.91
CA PHE A 49 -0.63 -5.99 -3.85
C PHE A 49 0.81 -6.17 -4.32
N PHE A 50 1.72 -5.44 -3.66
CA PHE A 50 3.17 -5.64 -3.73
C PHE A 50 3.59 -6.72 -2.72
N GLY A 51 4.77 -7.30 -2.93
CA GLY A 51 5.32 -8.37 -2.10
C GLY A 51 5.75 -9.56 -2.93
N SER A 52 5.90 -10.69 -2.26
CA SER A 52 6.15 -11.97 -2.92
C SER A 52 4.87 -12.78 -3.10
N LYS A 53 4.95 -13.88 -3.86
CA LYS A 53 3.85 -14.84 -4.00
C LYS A 53 3.31 -15.35 -2.66
N GLU A 54 4.17 -15.56 -1.67
CA GLU A 54 3.81 -16.00 -0.31
C GLU A 54 2.92 -14.97 0.42
N HIS A 55 2.98 -13.70 0.00
CA HIS A 55 2.15 -12.60 0.48
C HIS A 55 0.96 -12.30 -0.44
N LEU A 56 0.64 -13.22 -1.36
CA LEU A 56 -0.44 -13.07 -2.34
C LEU A 56 -0.23 -11.87 -3.29
N ALA A 57 1.01 -11.46 -3.53
CA ALA A 57 1.32 -10.34 -4.42
C ALA A 57 0.78 -10.58 -5.83
N GLY A 58 0.31 -9.50 -6.47
CA GLY A 58 -0.41 -9.58 -7.74
C GLY A 58 -1.91 -9.90 -7.60
N THR A 59 -2.40 -10.21 -6.39
CA THR A 59 -3.83 -10.35 -6.08
C THR A 59 -4.39 -9.00 -5.60
N ARG A 60 -5.65 -8.71 -5.92
CA ARG A 60 -6.34 -7.52 -5.39
C ARG A 60 -6.63 -7.68 -3.91
N GLY A 61 -6.55 -6.59 -3.15
CA GLY A 61 -6.66 -6.65 -1.69
C GLY A 61 -8.01 -7.17 -1.20
N PHE A 62 -9.11 -6.85 -1.87
CA PHE A 62 -10.43 -7.41 -1.51
C PHE A 62 -10.53 -8.92 -1.73
N ASP A 63 -9.87 -9.46 -2.77
CA ASP A 63 -9.80 -10.91 -3.02
C ASP A 63 -8.99 -11.60 -1.91
N ILE A 64 -7.88 -10.99 -1.45
CA ILE A 64 -7.13 -11.45 -0.27
C ILE A 64 -8.02 -11.46 0.97
N GLY A 65 -8.81 -10.40 1.18
CA GLY A 65 -9.78 -10.34 2.27
C GLY A 65 -10.74 -11.53 2.26
N PHE A 66 -11.33 -11.84 1.10
CA PHE A 66 -12.23 -13.00 0.97
C PHE A 66 -11.53 -14.34 1.27
N TYR A 67 -10.28 -14.52 0.84
CA TYR A 67 -9.52 -15.74 1.15
C TYR A 67 -9.27 -15.90 2.65
N LEU A 68 -8.86 -14.84 3.34
CA LEU A 68 -8.61 -14.87 4.79
C LEU A 68 -9.90 -15.16 5.57
N LEU A 69 -11.04 -14.57 5.18
CA LEU A 69 -12.32 -14.86 5.84
C LEU A 69 -12.76 -16.31 5.64
N LYS A 70 -12.58 -16.85 4.43
CA LYS A 70 -12.89 -18.25 4.14
C LYS A 70 -12.01 -19.19 4.97
N GLU A 71 -10.73 -18.88 5.08
CA GLU A 71 -9.77 -19.64 5.88
C GLU A 71 -10.11 -19.60 7.37
N ALA A 72 -10.35 -18.41 7.94
CA ALA A 72 -10.76 -18.24 9.33
C ALA A 72 -12.04 -19.02 9.66
N ASN A 73 -13.07 -18.95 8.79
CA ASN A 73 -14.29 -19.73 8.95
C ASN A 73 -14.04 -21.24 8.90
N SER A 74 -13.18 -21.71 7.99
CA SER A 74 -12.87 -23.14 7.87
C SER A 74 -12.13 -23.71 9.10
N LEU A 75 -11.43 -22.84 9.83
CA LEU A 75 -10.72 -23.19 11.06
C LEU A 75 -11.57 -23.00 12.33
N GLY A 76 -12.82 -22.54 12.20
CA GLY A 76 -13.74 -22.38 13.33
C GLY A 76 -13.51 -21.14 14.19
N VAL A 77 -12.89 -20.08 13.65
CA VAL A 77 -12.75 -18.79 14.35
C VAL A 77 -14.14 -18.19 14.60
N GLU A 78 -14.48 -17.87 15.85
CA GLU A 78 -15.70 -17.14 16.19
C GLU A 78 -15.47 -15.65 15.88
N ILE A 79 -16.27 -15.06 14.99
CA ILE A 79 -16.14 -13.63 14.62
C ILE A 79 -17.37 -12.87 15.13
N SER A 80 -17.16 -11.88 16.00
CA SER A 80 -18.19 -10.97 16.51
C SER A 80 -17.98 -9.55 15.97
N LEU A 81 -18.84 -9.15 15.06
CA LEU A 81 -18.84 -7.82 14.44
C LEU A 81 -19.66 -6.83 15.28
N GLU A 82 -19.56 -5.54 14.94
CA GLU A 82 -20.20 -4.45 15.69
C GLU A 82 -19.91 -4.54 17.20
N THR A 83 -18.73 -5.02 17.56
CA THR A 83 -18.31 -5.32 18.93
C THR A 83 -17.08 -4.50 19.27
N LYS A 84 -17.28 -3.40 20.00
CA LYS A 84 -16.22 -2.48 20.43
C LYS A 84 -15.61 -2.95 21.74
N VAL A 85 -14.30 -3.16 21.76
CA VAL A 85 -13.57 -3.30 23.03
C VAL A 85 -13.42 -1.91 23.65
N LEU A 86 -13.96 -1.72 24.84
CA LEU A 86 -13.90 -0.43 25.55
C LEU A 86 -12.66 -0.31 26.44
N GLY A 87 -12.15 -1.44 26.95
CA GLY A 87 -10.99 -1.45 27.82
C GLY A 87 -10.60 -2.86 28.25
N ILE A 88 -9.34 -2.98 28.67
CA ILE A 88 -8.74 -4.18 29.23
C ILE A 88 -8.31 -3.83 30.64
N MET A 89 -8.92 -4.48 31.62
CA MET A 89 -8.72 -4.23 33.05
C MET A 89 -7.78 -5.29 33.64
N GLU A 90 -7.44 -5.12 34.91
CA GLU A 90 -6.71 -6.13 35.67
C GLU A 90 -7.41 -7.49 35.65
N LYS A 91 -6.64 -8.55 35.95
CA LYS A 91 -7.12 -9.95 35.98
C LYS A 91 -7.73 -10.41 34.65
N GLU A 92 -7.23 -9.86 33.54
CA GLU A 92 -7.54 -10.28 32.18
C GLU A 92 -9.01 -10.04 31.78
N ILE A 93 -9.69 -9.09 32.44
CA ILE A 93 -11.10 -8.77 32.18
C ILE A 93 -11.18 -7.75 31.04
N VAL A 94 -11.97 -8.07 30.01
CA VAL A 94 -12.20 -7.22 28.85
C VAL A 94 -13.65 -6.76 28.84
N SER A 95 -13.85 -5.46 28.64
CA SER A 95 -15.18 -4.85 28.47
C SER A 95 -15.50 -4.68 26.99
N LEU A 96 -16.66 -5.17 26.59
CA LEU A 96 -17.18 -5.10 25.22
C LEU A 96 -18.47 -4.29 25.19
N LEU A 97 -18.65 -3.49 24.16
CA LEU A 97 -19.92 -2.92 23.74
C LEU A 97 -20.37 -3.60 22.45
N VAL A 98 -21.38 -4.45 22.57
CA VAL A 98 -21.94 -5.24 21.46
C VAL A 98 -23.12 -4.48 20.86
N LYS A 99 -23.06 -4.23 19.56
CA LYS A 99 -24.08 -3.57 18.73
C LYS A 99 -24.53 -2.20 19.28
N ASP A 100 -23.62 -1.49 19.94
CA ASP A 100 -23.87 -0.22 20.64
C ASP A 100 -25.06 -0.26 21.63
N GLN A 101 -25.39 -1.46 22.13
CA GLN A 101 -26.59 -1.69 22.95
C GLN A 101 -26.30 -2.41 24.26
N LYS A 102 -25.31 -3.31 24.28
CA LYS A 102 -25.08 -4.21 25.40
C LYS A 102 -23.63 -4.18 25.84
N ILE A 103 -23.41 -3.90 27.12
CA ILE A 103 -22.09 -4.08 27.74
C ILE A 103 -21.94 -5.53 28.20
N GLU A 104 -20.88 -6.18 27.76
CA GLU A 104 -20.50 -7.52 28.20
C GLU A 104 -19.10 -7.50 28.81
N LEU A 105 -18.89 -8.34 29.81
CA LEU A 105 -17.56 -8.61 30.36
C LEU A 105 -17.18 -10.05 30.00
N LEU A 106 -15.94 -10.23 29.56
CA LEU A 106 -15.32 -11.53 29.38
C LEU A 106 -13.93 -11.56 30.01
N LYS A 107 -13.43 -12.78 30.24
CA LYS A 107 -12.04 -13.00 30.64
C LYS A 107 -11.30 -13.70 29.53
N ALA A 108 -10.17 -13.16 29.10
CA ALA A 108 -9.38 -13.71 28.00
C ALA A 108 -8.01 -14.18 28.50
N LYS A 109 -7.65 -15.46 28.30
CA LYS A 109 -6.31 -15.94 28.74
C LYS A 109 -5.18 -15.25 27.97
N ARG A 110 -5.40 -14.94 26.70
CA ARG A 110 -4.49 -14.20 25.83
C ARG A 110 -5.27 -13.19 25.00
N VAL A 111 -4.68 -12.02 24.78
CA VAL A 111 -5.25 -10.95 23.95
C VAL A 111 -4.28 -10.58 22.85
N VAL A 112 -4.73 -10.52 21.60
CA VAL A 112 -3.98 -9.92 20.49
C VAL A 112 -4.65 -8.61 20.10
N LEU A 113 -3.93 -7.51 20.22
CA LEU A 113 -4.36 -6.19 19.78
C LEU A 113 -3.89 -5.98 18.34
N ALA A 114 -4.84 -5.91 17.41
CA ALA A 114 -4.62 -5.66 15.98
C ALA A 114 -5.45 -4.44 15.52
N THR A 115 -5.41 -3.36 16.30
CA THR A 115 -6.30 -2.19 16.18
C THR A 115 -5.95 -1.23 15.03
N GLY A 116 -4.91 -1.55 14.26
CA GLY A 116 -4.49 -0.80 13.08
C GLY A 116 -3.89 0.57 13.37
N GLY A 117 -3.84 1.41 12.32
CA GLY A 117 -3.40 2.80 12.37
C GLY A 117 -4.54 3.78 12.12
N MET A 118 -4.35 5.02 12.55
CA MET A 118 -5.23 6.17 12.33
C MET A 118 -4.55 7.19 11.43
N GLU A 119 -5.33 7.85 10.57
CA GLU A 119 -4.83 8.93 9.72
C GLU A 119 -4.34 10.12 10.55
N LYS A 120 -3.20 10.70 10.15
CA LYS A 120 -2.74 11.98 10.69
C LYS A 120 -3.52 13.11 10.02
N SER A 121 -3.87 14.11 10.80
CA SER A 121 -4.46 15.36 10.31
C SER A 121 -3.38 16.43 10.16
N LEU A 122 -3.59 17.36 9.23
CA LEU A 122 -2.78 18.56 9.04
C LEU A 122 -3.66 19.79 9.31
N SER A 123 -3.19 20.72 10.13
CA SER A 123 -3.90 21.97 10.44
C SER A 123 -3.38 23.10 9.54
N PHE A 124 -4.30 23.78 8.87
CA PHE A 124 -4.04 24.95 8.02
C PHE A 124 -5.35 25.76 7.87
N PRO A 125 -5.33 27.07 7.60
CA PRO A 125 -6.56 27.83 7.43
C PRO A 125 -7.56 27.16 6.45
N GLY A 126 -8.80 26.94 6.91
CA GLY A 126 -9.84 26.25 6.12
C GLY A 126 -9.88 24.71 6.23
N TRP A 127 -8.97 24.09 7.00
CA TRP A 127 -8.90 22.61 7.12
C TRP A 127 -10.15 21.93 7.71
N THR A 128 -11.06 22.70 8.32
CA THR A 128 -12.32 22.20 8.90
C THR A 128 -13.51 22.34 7.96
N LEU A 129 -13.33 22.91 6.75
CA LEU A 129 -14.41 23.05 5.78
C LEU A 129 -14.89 21.68 5.29
N PRO A 130 -16.21 21.48 5.10
CA PRO A 130 -16.74 20.31 4.39
C PRO A 130 -16.07 20.17 3.01
N GLY A 131 -15.51 18.99 2.73
CA GLY A 131 -14.67 18.72 1.56
C GLY A 131 -13.20 18.47 1.90
N VAL A 132 -12.72 18.87 3.09
CA VAL A 132 -11.42 18.44 3.60
C VAL A 132 -11.56 17.12 4.35
N ILE A 133 -10.98 16.03 3.82
CA ILE A 133 -11.11 14.68 4.37
C ILE A 133 -9.78 13.92 4.35
N GLY A 134 -9.66 12.85 5.16
CA GLY A 134 -8.53 11.91 5.06
C GLY A 134 -8.57 11.11 3.76
N ALA A 135 -7.41 10.72 3.24
CA ALA A 135 -7.33 9.85 2.06
C ALA A 135 -7.96 8.48 2.29
N GLY A 136 -7.89 7.93 3.51
CA GLY A 136 -8.59 6.71 3.90
C GLY A 136 -10.11 6.87 3.95
N ALA A 137 -10.60 8.06 4.34
CA ALA A 137 -12.02 8.40 4.24
C ALA A 137 -12.47 8.49 2.78
N ALA A 138 -11.71 9.20 1.92
CA ALA A 138 -11.96 9.27 0.48
C ALA A 138 -11.99 7.87 -0.16
N GLN A 139 -11.03 7.01 0.21
CA GLN A 139 -10.96 5.62 -0.24
C GLN A 139 -12.20 4.80 0.20
N THR A 140 -12.71 5.05 1.40
CA THR A 140 -13.91 4.38 1.91
C THR A 140 -15.14 4.80 1.10
N LEU A 141 -15.32 6.10 0.88
CA LEU A 141 -16.43 6.63 0.07
C LEU A 141 -16.42 6.01 -1.32
N VAL A 142 -15.28 6.02 -2.02
CA VAL A 142 -15.23 5.59 -3.42
C VAL A 142 -15.29 4.06 -3.58
N ASN A 143 -14.56 3.28 -2.75
CA ASN A 143 -14.43 1.84 -2.97
C ASN A 143 -15.47 1.00 -2.22
N ILE A 144 -16.00 1.50 -1.09
CA ILE A 144 -16.99 0.78 -0.28
C ILE A 144 -18.38 1.34 -0.53
N GLU A 145 -18.55 2.65 -0.33
CA GLU A 145 -19.86 3.30 -0.47
C GLU A 145 -20.22 3.62 -1.93
N ARG A 146 -19.24 3.56 -2.84
CA ARG A 146 -19.39 3.86 -4.28
C ARG A 146 -19.87 5.29 -4.54
N VAL A 147 -19.41 6.22 -3.72
CA VAL A 147 -19.69 7.65 -3.82
C VAL A 147 -18.38 8.41 -4.03
N LEU A 148 -18.33 9.30 -5.01
CA LEU A 148 -17.19 10.20 -5.17
C LEU A 148 -17.15 11.18 -3.99
N PRO A 149 -15.97 11.40 -3.35
CA PRO A 149 -15.85 12.42 -2.31
C PRO A 149 -16.04 13.84 -2.84
N GLY A 150 -15.79 14.02 -4.14
CA GLY A 150 -16.03 15.21 -4.96
C GLY A 150 -15.50 14.97 -6.37
N GLU A 151 -15.66 15.94 -7.26
CA GLU A 151 -15.29 15.83 -8.67
C GLU A 151 -13.89 16.35 -8.94
N ARG A 152 -13.44 17.37 -8.20
CA ARG A 152 -12.14 18.03 -8.39
C ARG A 152 -11.32 18.03 -7.11
N ILE A 153 -10.30 17.19 -7.07
CA ILE A 153 -9.64 16.79 -5.83
C ILE A 153 -8.18 17.25 -5.82
N LEU A 154 -7.76 17.90 -4.74
CA LEU A 154 -6.36 18.08 -4.38
C LEU A 154 -5.91 16.98 -3.42
N MET A 155 -4.83 16.27 -3.74
CA MET A 155 -4.21 15.32 -2.80
C MET A 155 -3.01 15.97 -2.09
N VAL A 156 -2.98 15.89 -0.77
CA VAL A 156 -1.88 16.38 0.07
C VAL A 156 -1.08 15.18 0.61
N GLY A 157 0.10 14.96 0.05
CA GLY A 157 1.03 13.87 0.37
C GLY A 157 1.24 12.92 -0.81
N SER A 158 2.51 12.59 -1.11
CA SER A 158 2.89 11.67 -2.20
C SER A 158 3.38 10.30 -1.70
N GLY A 159 3.06 9.94 -0.46
CA GLY A 159 3.27 8.59 0.06
C GLY A 159 2.43 7.54 -0.69
N ASN A 160 2.68 6.25 -0.44
CA ASN A 160 1.97 5.16 -1.12
C ASN A 160 0.43 5.32 -1.06
N VAL A 161 -0.12 5.68 0.10
CA VAL A 161 -1.56 5.94 0.27
C VAL A 161 -2.03 7.09 -0.64
N GLY A 162 -1.37 8.24 -0.62
CA GLY A 162 -1.78 9.40 -1.43
C GLY A 162 -1.76 9.10 -2.92
N LEU A 163 -0.72 8.40 -3.41
CA LEU A 163 -0.60 8.02 -4.82
C LEU A 163 -1.64 6.96 -5.22
N ILE A 164 -1.88 5.95 -4.39
CA ILE A 164 -2.85 4.88 -4.68
C ILE A 164 -4.28 5.41 -4.64
N VAL A 165 -4.63 6.24 -3.64
CA VAL A 165 -5.96 6.82 -3.54
C VAL A 165 -6.18 7.79 -4.70
N SER A 166 -5.20 8.62 -5.06
CA SER A 166 -5.29 9.46 -6.27
C SER A 166 -5.56 8.62 -7.52
N TYR A 167 -4.86 7.49 -7.67
CA TYR A 167 -5.10 6.57 -8.77
C TYR A 167 -6.55 6.04 -8.78
N GLN A 168 -7.07 5.60 -7.64
CA GLN A 168 -8.44 5.07 -7.51
C GLN A 168 -9.50 6.14 -7.77
N LEU A 169 -9.25 7.39 -7.38
CA LEU A 169 -10.13 8.51 -7.68
C LEU A 169 -10.20 8.76 -9.20
N LEU A 170 -9.07 8.69 -9.92
CA LEU A 170 -9.08 8.74 -11.39
C LEU A 170 -9.86 7.58 -12.01
N GLN A 171 -9.77 6.37 -11.44
CA GLN A 171 -10.53 5.20 -11.90
C GLN A 171 -12.04 5.36 -11.71
N ALA A 172 -12.44 6.08 -10.67
CA ALA A 172 -13.83 6.38 -10.36
C ALA A 172 -14.39 7.60 -11.14
N GLY A 173 -13.58 8.24 -11.98
CA GLY A 173 -13.99 9.33 -12.85
C GLY A 173 -13.57 10.72 -12.38
N ALA A 174 -13.20 10.89 -11.11
CA ALA A 174 -12.81 12.19 -10.55
C ALA A 174 -11.57 12.79 -11.25
N GLU A 175 -11.46 14.11 -11.17
CA GLU A 175 -10.29 14.86 -11.56
C GLU A 175 -9.39 15.10 -10.34
N VAL A 176 -8.21 14.47 -10.32
CA VAL A 176 -7.18 14.84 -9.36
C VAL A 176 -6.40 16.02 -9.93
N CYS A 177 -6.71 17.23 -9.48
CA CYS A 177 -6.12 18.48 -9.99
C CYS A 177 -4.64 18.63 -9.64
N GLY A 178 -4.14 17.88 -8.65
CA GLY A 178 -2.73 17.79 -8.36
C GLY A 178 -2.43 16.99 -7.09
N ILE A 179 -1.17 16.63 -6.93
CA ILE A 179 -0.61 16.06 -5.71
C ILE A 179 0.45 17.02 -5.19
N VAL A 180 0.33 17.49 -3.95
CA VAL A 180 1.37 18.29 -3.29
C VAL A 180 2.14 17.44 -2.29
N GLU A 181 3.46 17.56 -2.32
CA GLU A 181 4.38 16.87 -1.42
C GLU A 181 5.32 17.90 -0.80
N ALA A 182 5.36 17.93 0.52
CA ALA A 182 6.18 18.88 1.23
C ALA A 182 7.67 18.51 1.18
N ALA A 183 8.00 17.21 1.08
CA ALA A 183 9.36 16.76 0.86
C ALA A 183 9.92 17.18 -0.52
N PRO A 184 11.25 17.26 -0.68
CA PRO A 184 11.87 17.61 -1.97
C PRO A 184 11.88 16.50 -3.02
N PHE A 185 11.16 15.41 -2.77
CA PHE A 185 11.06 14.26 -3.66
C PHE A 185 9.79 13.47 -3.33
N ILE A 186 9.34 12.65 -4.28
CA ILE A 186 8.22 11.73 -4.12
C ILE A 186 8.57 10.71 -3.04
N THR A 187 7.70 10.57 -2.03
CA THR A 187 7.98 9.73 -0.85
C THR A 187 7.46 8.30 -0.99
N GLY A 188 6.41 8.08 -1.80
CA GLY A 188 5.92 6.76 -2.17
C GLY A 188 6.70 6.11 -3.33
N TYR A 189 6.28 4.91 -3.74
CA TYR A 189 6.92 4.23 -4.86
C TYR A 189 6.64 4.96 -6.17
N LEU A 190 7.69 5.18 -6.95
CA LEU A 190 7.66 5.87 -8.22
C LEU A 190 6.78 5.16 -9.25
N VAL A 191 6.61 3.83 -9.15
CA VAL A 191 5.65 3.12 -10.00
C VAL A 191 4.21 3.54 -9.73
N HIS A 192 3.86 3.93 -8.50
CA HIS A 192 2.55 4.51 -8.21
C HIS A 192 2.45 5.94 -8.75
N ALA A 193 3.48 6.74 -8.55
CA ALA A 193 3.52 8.10 -9.11
C ALA A 193 3.42 8.08 -10.63
N ALA A 194 4.12 7.17 -11.31
CA ALA A 194 4.09 7.00 -12.76
C ALA A 194 2.70 6.69 -13.29
N LYS A 195 1.88 5.88 -12.59
CA LYS A 195 0.50 5.63 -13.00
C LYS A 195 -0.33 6.90 -12.99
N VAL A 196 -0.23 7.66 -11.90
CA VAL A 196 -1.02 8.86 -11.68
C VAL A 196 -0.60 9.97 -12.64
N MET A 197 0.71 10.16 -12.83
CA MET A 197 1.26 11.13 -13.77
C MET A 197 0.93 10.77 -15.23
N ARG A 198 0.95 9.48 -15.62
CA ARG A 198 0.44 9.06 -16.94
C ARG A 198 -1.05 9.40 -17.15
N GLY A 199 -1.81 9.52 -16.07
CA GLY A 199 -3.20 10.01 -16.08
C GLY A 199 -3.34 11.53 -16.23
N GLY A 200 -2.23 12.27 -16.35
CA GLY A 200 -2.20 13.73 -16.52
C GLY A 200 -2.17 14.52 -15.22
N VAL A 201 -1.97 13.87 -14.07
CA VAL A 201 -1.99 14.54 -12.77
C VAL A 201 -0.64 15.20 -12.47
N PRO A 202 -0.60 16.53 -12.20
CA PRO A 202 0.64 17.20 -11.83
C PRO A 202 1.05 16.85 -10.39
N LEU A 203 2.35 16.75 -10.16
CA LEU A 203 2.94 16.48 -8.85
C LEU A 203 3.89 17.63 -8.47
N TYR A 204 3.66 18.24 -7.31
CA TYR A 204 4.41 19.38 -6.80
C TYR A 204 5.18 18.99 -5.54
N THR A 205 6.46 18.65 -5.67
CA THR A 205 7.36 18.47 -4.52
C THR A 205 7.81 19.80 -3.96
N GLN A 206 8.21 19.86 -2.69
CA GLN A 206 8.44 21.11 -1.94
C GLN A 206 7.25 22.06 -2.00
N HIS A 207 6.02 21.53 -1.94
CA HIS A 207 4.81 22.33 -1.87
C HIS A 207 3.89 21.80 -0.78
N THR A 208 3.12 22.68 -0.17
CA THR A 208 2.05 22.32 0.77
C THR A 208 0.78 23.09 0.46
N VAL A 209 -0.33 22.67 1.06
CA VAL A 209 -1.54 23.49 1.12
C VAL A 209 -1.33 24.62 2.13
N LYS A 210 -1.50 25.85 1.68
CA LYS A 210 -1.39 27.06 2.51
C LYS A 210 -2.72 27.35 3.19
N GLU A 211 -3.81 27.28 2.43
CA GLU A 211 -5.17 27.49 2.92
C GLU A 211 -6.17 26.86 1.96
N VAL A 212 -7.38 26.63 2.46
CA VAL A 212 -8.55 26.20 1.69
C VAL A 212 -9.67 27.20 1.93
N ARG A 213 -10.41 27.54 0.87
CA ARG A 213 -11.43 28.60 0.90
C ARG A 213 -12.73 28.09 0.28
N GLY A 214 -13.82 28.69 0.76
CA GLY A 214 -15.19 28.48 0.29
C GLY A 214 -16.19 28.89 1.38
N GLU A 215 -17.45 29.10 1.02
CA GLU A 215 -18.46 29.60 1.95
C GLU A 215 -19.07 28.48 2.80
N LYS A 216 -19.51 27.40 2.15
CA LYS A 216 -20.19 26.24 2.79
C LYS A 216 -19.37 24.97 2.75
N SER A 217 -18.56 24.83 1.72
CA SER A 217 -17.68 23.70 1.45
C SER A 217 -16.45 24.22 0.72
N VAL A 218 -15.48 23.36 0.46
CA VAL A 218 -14.30 23.70 -0.34
C VAL A 218 -14.71 24.13 -1.76
N GLU A 219 -14.15 25.26 -2.23
CA GLU A 219 -14.31 25.79 -3.60
C GLU A 219 -12.94 26.01 -4.27
N GLU A 220 -11.91 26.33 -3.47
CA GLU A 220 -10.53 26.42 -3.93
C GLU A 220 -9.53 26.06 -2.83
N ALA A 221 -8.35 25.61 -3.25
CA ALA A 221 -7.20 25.39 -2.40
C ALA A 221 -6.02 26.22 -2.90
N VAL A 222 -5.33 26.90 -1.99
CA VAL A 222 -4.11 27.63 -2.29
C VAL A 222 -2.93 26.79 -1.87
N ILE A 223 -2.05 26.47 -2.80
CA ILE A 223 -0.79 25.76 -2.54
C ILE A 223 0.37 26.75 -2.61
N ALA A 224 1.46 26.48 -1.90
CA ALA A 224 2.66 27.32 -1.93
C ALA A 224 3.92 26.45 -1.90
N ALA A 225 5.00 26.92 -2.51
CA ALA A 225 6.31 26.30 -2.38
C ALA A 225 6.83 26.42 -0.95
N LEU A 226 7.68 25.50 -0.55
CA LEU A 226 8.34 25.45 0.75
C LEU A 226 9.83 25.77 0.63
N ASP A 227 10.37 26.48 1.61
CA ASP A 227 11.81 26.61 1.79
C ASP A 227 12.41 25.37 2.49
N GLU A 228 13.73 25.36 2.68
CA GLU A 228 14.44 24.26 3.37
C GLU A 228 14.01 24.06 4.83
N ARG A 229 13.37 25.07 5.43
CA ARG A 229 12.82 25.05 6.80
C ARG A 229 11.32 24.74 6.81
N TRP A 230 10.76 24.33 5.68
CA TRP A 230 9.34 23.97 5.52
C TRP A 230 8.38 25.14 5.74
N ASN A 231 8.84 26.39 5.55
CA ASN A 231 7.96 27.56 5.56
C ASN A 231 7.43 27.85 4.15
N PRO A 232 6.14 28.23 4.01
CA PRO A 232 5.60 28.71 2.75
C PRO A 232 6.35 29.94 2.22
N VAL A 233 6.80 29.87 0.97
CA VAL A 233 7.50 30.97 0.29
C VAL A 233 6.48 31.94 -0.30
N LYS A 234 6.45 33.17 0.20
CA LYS A 234 5.55 34.23 -0.27
C LYS A 234 5.78 34.54 -1.75
N GLY A 235 4.72 34.70 -2.52
CA GLY A 235 4.75 34.97 -3.96
C GLY A 235 4.77 33.72 -4.83
N THR A 236 4.82 32.52 -4.24
CA THR A 236 4.77 31.23 -4.96
C THR A 236 3.39 30.58 -4.93
N GLU A 237 2.40 31.28 -4.39
CA GLU A 237 1.04 30.78 -4.25
C GLU A 237 0.41 30.44 -5.60
N LYS A 238 -0.25 29.29 -5.66
CA LYS A 238 -1.08 28.88 -6.79
C LYS A 238 -2.46 28.50 -6.26
N THR A 239 -3.49 29.11 -6.83
CA THR A 239 -4.87 28.77 -6.52
C THR A 239 -5.35 27.68 -7.47
N LEU A 240 -5.90 26.61 -6.91
CA LEU A 240 -6.51 25.51 -7.64
C LEU A 240 -8.00 25.50 -7.29
N ALA A 241 -8.88 25.61 -8.29
CA ALA A 241 -10.30 25.34 -8.07
C ALA A 241 -10.47 23.83 -7.82
N VAL A 242 -11.02 23.48 -6.66
CA VAL A 242 -11.23 22.10 -6.19
C VAL A 242 -12.44 22.10 -5.27
N ASP A 243 -13.15 20.99 -5.20
CA ASP A 243 -14.28 20.80 -4.27
C ASP A 243 -13.91 19.92 -3.07
N THR A 244 -12.73 19.28 -3.14
CA THR A 244 -12.28 18.32 -2.13
C THR A 244 -10.78 18.40 -1.94
N VAL A 245 -10.32 18.32 -0.68
CA VAL A 245 -8.90 18.16 -0.33
C VAL A 245 -8.74 16.87 0.47
N CYS A 246 -7.96 15.94 -0.07
CA CYS A 246 -7.63 14.68 0.59
C CYS A 246 -6.28 14.79 1.32
N LEU A 247 -6.25 14.42 2.60
CA LEU A 247 -5.03 14.43 3.42
C LEU A 247 -4.43 13.02 3.52
N ALA A 248 -3.24 12.83 2.97
CA ALA A 248 -2.44 11.61 3.01
C ALA A 248 -1.07 11.87 3.70
N VAL A 249 -1.10 12.48 4.88
CA VAL A 249 0.09 12.99 5.59
C VAL A 249 0.65 12.01 6.64
N GLY A 250 0.43 10.71 6.42
CA GLY A 250 0.92 9.63 7.28
C GLY A 250 -0.11 9.07 8.25
N LEU A 251 0.29 8.03 8.99
CA LEU A 251 -0.54 7.32 9.95
C LEU A 251 0.13 7.30 11.34
N SER A 252 -0.68 7.12 12.37
CA SER A 252 -0.27 6.89 13.76
C SER A 252 -0.85 5.56 14.26
N PRO A 253 -0.10 4.71 14.98
CA PRO A 253 -0.64 3.50 15.61
C PRO A 253 -1.87 3.78 16.49
N ASN A 254 -2.92 2.95 16.41
CA ASN A 254 -4.11 3.09 17.26
C ASN A 254 -3.90 2.46 18.65
N MET A 255 -3.08 3.12 19.45
CA MET A 255 -2.52 2.62 20.72
C MET A 255 -3.45 2.71 21.94
N ARG A 256 -4.69 3.22 21.80
CA ARG A 256 -5.56 3.55 22.94
C ARG A 256 -5.84 2.35 23.84
N LEU A 257 -6.16 1.19 23.24
CA LEU A 257 -6.44 -0.04 24.01
C LEU A 257 -5.18 -0.60 24.67
N ALA A 258 -4.03 -0.53 24.01
CA ALA A 258 -2.77 -0.95 24.61
C ALA A 258 -2.39 -0.06 25.80
N SER A 259 -2.62 1.25 25.69
CA SER A 259 -2.46 2.19 26.81
C SER A 259 -3.37 1.84 27.99
N LEU A 260 -4.65 1.56 27.74
CA LEU A 260 -5.62 1.15 28.77
C LEU A 260 -5.27 -0.20 29.40
N ALA A 261 -4.72 -1.13 28.63
CA ALA A 261 -4.18 -2.40 29.14
C ALA A 261 -2.92 -2.21 29.99
N GLY A 262 -2.35 -1.01 30.02
CA GLY A 262 -1.14 -0.64 30.76
C GLY A 262 0.16 -0.94 30.03
N CYS A 263 0.14 -1.28 28.74
CA CYS A 263 1.36 -1.47 27.95
C CYS A 263 2.22 -0.20 27.99
N LYS A 264 3.53 -0.35 28.22
CA LYS A 264 4.49 0.74 28.07
C LYS A 264 4.52 1.19 26.60
N LEU A 265 4.39 2.50 26.38
CA LEU A 265 4.41 3.11 25.06
C LEU A 265 5.72 3.88 24.86
N GLU A 266 6.30 3.76 23.67
CA GLU A 266 7.50 4.51 23.29
C GLU A 266 7.36 5.11 21.89
N PHE A 267 8.12 6.19 21.63
CA PHE A 267 8.06 6.94 20.38
C PHE A 267 9.09 6.44 19.36
N PHE A 268 8.59 5.96 18.21
CA PHE A 268 9.37 5.54 17.05
C PHE A 268 8.89 6.27 15.79
N PRO A 269 9.56 7.36 15.36
CA PRO A 269 9.07 8.21 14.28
C PRO A 269 8.95 7.47 12.93
N ASP A 270 9.90 6.59 12.63
CA ASP A 270 9.91 5.79 11.40
C ASP A 270 8.81 4.71 11.35
N LEU A 271 8.11 4.49 12.46
CA LEU A 271 6.98 3.56 12.61
C LEU A 271 5.65 4.27 12.90
N GLY A 272 5.59 5.58 12.68
CA GLY A 272 4.36 6.37 12.77
C GLY A 272 4.16 7.11 14.08
N GLY A 273 4.96 6.86 15.13
CA GLY A 273 4.93 7.60 16.38
C GLY A 273 4.94 6.69 17.61
N PHE A 274 4.03 6.95 18.56
CA PHE A 274 3.94 6.14 19.78
C PHE A 274 3.30 4.77 19.50
N LEU A 275 3.93 3.70 20.00
CA LEU A 275 3.43 2.33 19.92
C LEU A 275 3.82 1.51 21.17
N PRO A 276 3.15 0.37 21.44
CA PRO A 276 3.46 -0.49 22.57
C PRO A 276 4.83 -1.16 22.42
N LEU A 277 5.68 -1.06 23.43
CA LEU A 277 6.94 -1.79 23.47
C LEU A 277 6.65 -3.30 23.59
N HIS A 278 7.28 -4.10 22.73
CA HIS A 278 7.04 -5.54 22.61
C HIS A 278 8.32 -6.31 22.25
N ASP A 279 8.32 -7.61 22.51
CA ASP A 279 9.41 -8.52 22.20
C ASP A 279 9.37 -9.06 20.75
N ASP A 280 10.25 -10.02 20.44
CA ASP A 280 10.35 -10.65 19.13
C ASP A 280 9.29 -11.74 18.88
N LYS A 281 8.44 -12.01 19.87
CA LYS A 281 7.22 -12.82 19.78
C LYS A 281 5.97 -11.94 19.64
N LEU A 282 6.15 -10.63 19.62
CA LEU A 282 5.11 -9.60 19.64
C LEU A 282 4.31 -9.55 20.95
N GLU A 283 4.84 -10.10 22.04
CA GLU A 283 4.27 -9.93 23.38
C GLU A 283 4.68 -8.56 23.93
N SER A 284 3.71 -7.78 24.38
CA SER A 284 3.97 -6.47 24.95
C SER A 284 4.58 -6.57 26.35
N THR A 285 4.95 -5.44 26.93
CA THR A 285 5.34 -5.33 28.36
C THR A 285 4.24 -5.77 29.34
N LYS A 286 3.01 -6.01 28.87
CA LYS A 286 1.96 -6.68 29.65
C LYS A 286 1.81 -8.12 29.19
N LYS A 287 2.22 -9.03 30.09
CA LYS A 287 2.15 -10.47 29.89
C LYS A 287 0.77 -10.92 29.45
N GLY A 288 0.70 -11.74 28.41
CA GLY A 288 -0.54 -12.22 27.81
C GLY A 288 -1.21 -11.23 26.85
N VAL A 289 -0.67 -10.03 26.65
CA VAL A 289 -1.14 -9.05 25.66
C VAL A 289 -0.12 -8.92 24.54
N TYR A 290 -0.52 -9.30 23.33
CA TYR A 290 0.27 -9.26 22.11
C TYR A 290 -0.18 -8.12 21.20
N VAL A 291 0.70 -7.61 20.35
CA VAL A 291 0.41 -6.49 19.44
C VAL A 291 0.82 -6.82 18.00
N ALA A 292 0.02 -6.49 17.00
CA ALA A 292 0.33 -6.84 15.61
C ALA A 292 -0.15 -5.79 14.60
N GLY A 293 0.51 -5.77 13.43
CA GLY A 293 0.19 -4.86 12.34
C GLY A 293 0.57 -3.42 12.64
N ASP A 294 -0.18 -2.45 12.10
CA ASP A 294 0.15 -1.03 12.26
C ASP A 294 0.16 -0.56 13.72
N LEU A 295 -0.43 -1.31 14.66
CA LEU A 295 -0.28 -1.07 16.09
C LEU A 295 1.17 -1.31 16.57
N ALA A 296 1.83 -2.34 16.05
CA ALA A 296 3.22 -2.66 16.32
C ALA A 296 4.20 -1.80 15.48
N GLY A 297 3.68 -0.89 14.66
CA GLY A 297 4.41 0.04 13.82
C GLY A 297 3.85 0.09 12.41
N VAL A 298 3.63 1.29 11.88
CA VAL A 298 2.99 1.50 10.57
C VAL A 298 3.87 0.98 9.44
N GLU A 299 3.36 0.00 8.69
CA GLU A 299 4.04 -0.59 7.52
C GLU A 299 3.07 -0.81 6.36
N GLU A 300 3.26 -1.88 5.59
CA GLU A 300 2.39 -2.31 4.49
C GLU A 300 1.50 -3.47 4.94
N ALA A 301 0.38 -3.68 4.24
CA ALA A 301 -0.58 -4.73 4.59
C ALA A 301 0.03 -6.15 4.61
N SER A 302 1.03 -6.43 3.76
CA SER A 302 1.76 -7.70 3.76
C SER A 302 2.56 -7.93 5.04
N SER A 303 3.21 -6.88 5.58
CA SER A 303 3.89 -6.93 6.87
C SER A 303 2.88 -7.14 8.00
N ALA A 304 1.75 -6.42 7.95
CA ALA A 304 0.71 -6.55 8.96
C ALA A 304 0.13 -7.96 9.04
N LEU A 305 -0.10 -8.62 7.89
CA LEU A 305 -0.56 -10.00 7.84
C LEU A 305 0.44 -10.97 8.51
N ASP A 306 1.73 -10.85 8.19
CA ASP A 306 2.75 -11.75 8.73
C ASP A 306 3.10 -11.47 10.20
N GLU A 307 3.01 -10.21 10.65
CA GLU A 307 3.05 -9.90 12.10
C GLU A 307 1.84 -10.50 12.81
N GLY A 308 0.66 -10.44 12.20
CA GLY A 308 -0.53 -11.13 12.69
C GLY A 308 -0.28 -12.62 12.89
N ARG A 309 0.22 -13.28 11.84
CA ARG A 309 0.55 -14.72 11.87
C ARG A 309 1.59 -15.04 12.95
N LEU A 310 2.65 -14.23 13.07
CA LEU A 310 3.65 -14.36 14.13
C LEU A 310 3.02 -14.24 15.53
N ALA A 311 2.15 -13.25 15.76
CA ALA A 311 1.44 -13.13 17.03
C ALA A 311 0.54 -14.34 17.31
N GLY A 312 -0.13 -14.88 16.29
CA GLY A 312 -0.97 -16.07 16.39
C GLY A 312 -0.21 -17.31 16.84
N ILE A 313 0.94 -17.61 16.21
CA ILE A 313 1.78 -18.74 16.63
C ILE A 313 2.40 -18.51 18.02
N SER A 314 2.76 -17.27 18.37
CA SER A 314 3.28 -16.93 19.71
C SER A 314 2.24 -17.18 20.79
N VAL A 315 0.99 -16.78 20.55
CA VAL A 315 -0.14 -17.05 21.44
C VAL A 315 -0.38 -18.54 21.59
N ALA A 316 -0.43 -19.30 20.49
CA ALA A 316 -0.64 -20.74 20.52
C ALA A 316 0.49 -21.47 21.28
N ALA A 317 1.75 -21.09 21.06
CA ALA A 317 2.90 -21.59 21.82
C ALA A 317 2.79 -21.27 23.31
N SER A 318 2.39 -20.04 23.67
CA SER A 318 2.21 -19.61 25.07
C SER A 318 1.10 -20.36 25.83
N LEU A 319 0.21 -21.03 25.09
CA LEU A 319 -0.88 -21.86 25.61
C LEU A 319 -0.54 -23.36 25.57
N GLY A 320 0.61 -23.75 25.02
CA GLY A 320 1.07 -25.14 24.94
C GLY A 320 0.59 -25.91 23.72
N TYR A 321 -0.04 -25.25 22.73
CA TYR A 321 -0.49 -25.90 21.49
C TYR A 321 0.66 -26.15 20.50
N ILE A 322 1.75 -25.38 20.60
CA ILE A 322 2.95 -25.53 19.77
C ILE A 322 4.13 -25.82 20.69
N ASN A 323 4.88 -26.87 20.37
CA ASN A 323 6.11 -27.20 21.12
C ASN A 323 7.25 -26.23 20.74
N SER A 324 8.26 -26.11 21.60
CA SER A 324 9.34 -25.13 21.44
C SER A 324 10.13 -25.27 20.13
N ASN A 325 10.39 -26.50 19.66
CA ASN A 325 11.16 -26.71 18.43
C ASN A 325 10.39 -26.26 17.19
N GLU A 326 9.10 -26.59 17.14
CA GLU A 326 8.21 -26.16 16.06
C GLU A 326 8.01 -24.64 16.07
N PHE A 327 7.80 -24.05 17.25
CA PHE A 327 7.65 -22.61 17.42
C PHE A 327 8.88 -21.85 16.88
N GLU A 328 10.09 -22.25 17.26
CA GLU A 328 11.31 -21.58 16.79
C GLU A 328 11.49 -21.68 15.26
N LYS A 329 11.07 -22.80 14.65
CA LYS A 329 11.07 -22.95 13.19
C LYS A 329 10.11 -21.96 12.52
N LEU A 330 8.86 -21.90 13.00
CA LEU A 330 7.83 -21.00 12.45
C LEU A 330 8.17 -19.53 12.67
N LYS A 331 8.66 -19.18 13.87
CA LYS A 331 9.14 -17.83 14.19
C LYS A 331 10.26 -17.40 13.25
N LYS A 332 11.22 -18.28 12.96
CA LYS A 332 12.29 -18.01 11.98
C LYS A 332 11.74 -17.81 10.57
N GLU A 333 10.75 -18.60 10.16
CA GLU A 333 10.10 -18.47 8.85
C GLU A 333 9.39 -17.11 8.70
N TYR A 334 8.47 -16.77 9.60
CA TYR A 334 7.76 -15.48 9.57
C TYR A 334 8.73 -14.29 9.76
N GLY A 335 9.72 -14.42 10.65
CA GLY A 335 10.77 -13.42 10.81
C GLY A 335 11.56 -13.19 9.52
N SER A 336 11.91 -14.24 8.77
CA SER A 336 12.56 -14.11 7.47
C SER A 336 11.67 -13.40 6.45
N ARG A 337 10.37 -13.70 6.41
CA ARG A 337 9.42 -13.08 5.48
C ARG A 337 9.24 -11.59 5.76
N LEU A 338 9.08 -11.23 7.03
CA LEU A 338 9.04 -9.82 7.48
C LEU A 338 10.33 -9.08 7.13
N ASN A 339 11.49 -9.72 7.35
CA ASN A 339 12.78 -9.11 7.01
C ASN A 339 12.90 -8.86 5.50
N GLN A 340 12.45 -9.78 4.64
CA GLN A 340 12.45 -9.58 3.18
C GLN A 340 11.58 -8.38 2.74
N LEU A 341 10.46 -8.12 3.41
CA LEU A 341 9.62 -6.94 3.15
C LEU A 341 10.26 -5.63 3.65
N ARG A 342 11.16 -5.72 4.63
CA ARG A 342 11.89 -4.60 5.23
C ARG A 342 13.29 -4.39 4.63
N GLU A 343 13.70 -5.24 3.69
CA GLU A 343 14.92 -5.10 2.93
C GLU A 343 14.86 -3.87 2.00
N GLY A 344 16.03 -3.48 1.50
CA GLY A 344 16.15 -2.40 0.53
C GLY A 344 15.92 -1.01 1.12
N PRO A 345 16.02 0.03 0.27
CA PRO A 345 16.06 1.41 0.71
C PRO A 345 14.75 1.91 1.32
N PHE A 346 13.60 1.39 0.88
CA PHE A 346 12.29 1.79 1.38
C PHE A 346 11.93 1.15 2.73
N GLY A 347 12.50 -0.02 3.06
CA GLY A 347 12.25 -0.74 4.31
C GLY A 347 13.30 -0.48 5.39
N TYR A 348 14.51 -0.05 5.02
CA TYR A 348 15.66 0.07 5.92
C TYR A 348 15.39 0.79 7.25
N LYS A 349 14.77 1.97 7.20
CA LYS A 349 14.49 2.74 8.43
C LYS A 349 13.53 2.00 9.36
N ARG A 350 12.50 1.35 8.79
CA ARG A 350 11.57 0.52 9.55
C ARG A 350 12.25 -0.71 10.13
N ALA A 351 13.14 -1.35 9.37
CA ALA A 351 13.96 -2.47 9.85
C ALA A 351 14.80 -2.06 11.07
N LEU A 352 15.45 -0.89 11.02
CA LEU A 352 16.24 -0.37 12.12
C LEU A 352 15.35 -0.06 13.34
N ALA A 353 14.22 0.63 13.14
CA ALA A 353 13.28 0.94 14.21
C ALA A 353 12.71 -0.33 14.87
N LYS A 354 12.41 -1.39 14.10
CA LYS A 354 11.99 -2.67 14.65
C LYS A 354 13.08 -3.33 15.50
N LYS A 355 14.36 -3.24 15.11
CA LYS A 355 15.47 -3.70 15.97
C LYS A 355 15.60 -2.89 17.26
N GLN A 356 15.38 -1.58 17.19
CA GLN A 356 15.38 -0.71 18.37
C GLN A 356 14.27 -1.09 19.36
N ILE A 357 13.06 -1.43 18.88
CA ILE A 357 11.98 -1.94 19.74
C ILE A 357 12.47 -3.14 20.56
N ILE A 358 13.07 -4.15 19.91
CA ILE A 358 13.56 -5.37 20.59
C ILE A 358 14.66 -5.04 21.61
N SER A 359 15.61 -4.20 21.22
CA SER A 359 16.69 -3.76 22.11
C SER A 359 16.16 -3.07 23.37
N ARG A 360 15.24 -2.12 23.20
CA ARG A 360 14.65 -1.36 24.31
C ARG A 360 13.74 -2.22 25.18
N PHE A 361 13.04 -3.19 24.61
CA PHE A 361 12.28 -4.18 25.38
C PHE A 361 13.21 -4.99 26.31
N GLN A 362 14.34 -5.47 25.78
CA GLN A 362 15.33 -6.20 26.59
C GLN A 362 15.95 -5.32 27.67
N GLN A 363 16.23 -4.05 27.38
CA GLN A 363 16.72 -3.10 28.38
C GLN A 363 15.70 -2.84 29.49
N GLU A 364 14.41 -2.77 29.14
CA GLU A 364 13.33 -2.63 30.11
C GLU A 364 13.24 -3.84 31.05
N GLU A 365 13.43 -5.05 30.55
CA GLU A 365 13.45 -6.27 31.38
C GLU A 365 14.65 -6.30 32.34
N VAL A 366 15.78 -5.70 31.96
CA VAL A 366 17.05 -5.75 32.71
C VAL A 366 17.30 -4.47 33.53
N GLY A 367 16.47 -3.43 33.40
CA GLY A 367 16.57 -2.17 34.16
C GLY A 367 17.70 -1.23 33.74
N GLY A 368 18.16 -1.32 32.48
CA GLY A 368 19.28 -0.54 31.95
C GLY A 368 18.86 0.77 31.25
N THR A 369 19.66 1.83 31.38
CA THR A 369 19.47 3.11 30.66
C THR A 369 20.67 3.41 29.77
N GLU A 370 20.66 2.93 28.53
CA GLU A 370 21.57 3.43 27.48
C GLU A 370 20.76 4.06 26.35
N ARG A 371 21.19 5.23 25.89
CA ARG A 371 20.58 5.93 24.76
C ARG A 371 21.25 5.46 23.47
N ASP A 372 20.44 4.93 22.55
CA ASP A 372 20.88 4.58 21.20
C ASP A 372 21.46 5.79 20.46
N LYS A 373 22.55 5.57 19.72
CA LYS A 373 23.10 6.55 18.76
C LYS A 373 22.20 6.65 17.51
N GLU A 374 22.07 7.84 16.96
CA GLU A 374 21.29 8.09 15.74
C GLU A 374 21.72 7.17 14.59
N GLY A 375 20.71 6.56 13.94
CA GLY A 375 20.91 5.63 12.83
C GLY A 375 21.45 6.32 11.58
N GLU A 376 22.42 5.70 10.93
CA GLU A 376 22.96 6.14 9.64
C GLU A 376 21.86 6.27 8.58
N THR A 377 21.87 7.38 7.85
CA THR A 377 21.04 7.57 6.65
C THR A 377 21.51 6.63 5.55
N ASN A 378 20.59 5.81 5.01
CA ASN A 378 20.86 5.02 3.81
C ASN A 378 21.11 5.96 2.61
N SER A 379 22.37 6.13 2.25
CA SER A 379 22.88 7.08 1.25
C SER A 379 22.65 6.65 -0.21
N LYS A 380 22.02 5.48 -0.46
CA LYS A 380 21.93 4.88 -1.80
C LYS A 380 20.58 5.05 -2.51
N LEU A 381 19.56 5.61 -1.86
CA LEU A 381 18.25 5.80 -2.51
C LEU A 381 18.26 7.01 -3.45
N LYS A 382 18.21 6.75 -4.76
CA LYS A 382 17.98 7.81 -5.75
C LYS A 382 16.58 8.40 -5.57
N ARG A 383 16.53 9.71 -5.37
CA ARG A 383 15.30 10.49 -5.10
C ARG A 383 14.82 11.16 -6.38
N TYR A 384 13.51 11.17 -6.58
CA TYR A 384 12.88 11.68 -7.80
C TYR A 384 11.81 12.72 -7.44
N THR A 385 11.81 13.85 -8.15
CA THR A 385 10.73 14.86 -8.09
C THR A 385 9.67 14.63 -9.16
N THR A 386 10.00 13.84 -10.18
CA THR A 386 9.17 13.53 -11.36
C THR A 386 9.62 12.19 -11.96
N ILE A 387 8.98 11.77 -13.05
CA ILE A 387 9.39 10.56 -13.76
C ILE A 387 10.75 10.76 -14.46
N PRO A 388 11.71 9.82 -14.31
CA PRO A 388 13.02 9.88 -14.93
C PRO A 388 12.99 10.05 -16.45
N SER A 389 14.13 10.49 -16.97
CA SER A 389 14.37 10.58 -18.41
C SER A 389 14.34 9.20 -19.08
N TRP A 390 14.09 9.17 -20.39
CA TRP A 390 14.13 7.93 -21.16
C TRP A 390 15.52 7.27 -21.11
N SER A 391 16.60 8.04 -21.17
CA SER A 391 17.98 7.52 -21.08
C SER A 391 18.22 6.76 -19.78
N GLU A 392 17.70 7.26 -18.65
CA GLU A 392 17.77 6.52 -17.39
C GLU A 392 17.02 5.19 -17.49
N PHE A 393 15.84 5.15 -18.12
CA PHE A 393 15.10 3.90 -18.30
C PHE A 393 15.88 2.84 -19.08
N GLN A 394 16.70 3.25 -20.05
CA GLN A 394 17.49 2.34 -20.88
C GLN A 394 18.65 1.68 -20.13
N GLU A 395 19.10 2.28 -19.02
CA GLU A 395 20.18 1.71 -18.21
C GLU A 395 19.70 0.53 -17.35
N PHE A 396 18.39 0.36 -17.17
CA PHE A 396 17.85 -0.68 -16.31
C PHE A 396 17.76 -2.04 -17.01
N PRO A 397 18.02 -3.14 -16.27
CA PRO A 397 18.12 -4.49 -16.83
C PRO A 397 16.79 -5.05 -17.37
N GLY A 398 15.69 -4.35 -17.13
CA GLY A 398 14.37 -4.69 -17.62
C GLY A 398 14.01 -4.06 -18.98
N TYR A 399 14.85 -3.16 -19.50
CA TYR A 399 14.61 -2.45 -20.77
C TYR A 399 15.20 -3.24 -21.94
N PRO A 400 14.40 -3.63 -22.96
CA PRO A 400 14.89 -4.44 -24.06
C PRO A 400 15.75 -3.65 -25.06
N SER A 401 16.72 -4.31 -25.66
CA SER A 401 17.50 -3.78 -26.77
C SER A 401 16.62 -3.46 -28.00
N LEU A 402 16.99 -2.41 -28.74
CA LEU A 402 16.28 -2.05 -29.98
C LEU A 402 16.27 -3.22 -30.99
N GLU A 403 17.38 -3.96 -31.08
CA GLU A 403 17.50 -5.14 -31.93
C GLU A 403 16.50 -6.24 -31.54
N ARG A 404 16.18 -6.39 -30.25
CA ARG A 404 15.11 -7.30 -29.84
C ARG A 404 13.73 -6.75 -30.18
N ILE A 405 13.47 -5.46 -29.95
CA ILE A 405 12.14 -4.87 -30.22
C ILE A 405 11.80 -4.97 -31.73
N LYS A 406 12.80 -4.91 -32.62
CA LYS A 406 12.65 -5.14 -34.07
C LYS A 406 12.31 -6.58 -34.48
N LYS A 407 12.48 -7.56 -33.60
CA LYS A 407 12.15 -8.98 -33.91
C LYS A 407 10.70 -9.35 -33.65
N GLY A 408 9.91 -8.44 -33.08
CA GLY A 408 8.53 -8.68 -32.67
C GLY A 408 8.30 -8.35 -31.19
N PRO A 409 7.10 -8.61 -30.66
CA PRO A 409 6.69 -8.13 -29.35
C PRO A 409 7.61 -8.62 -28.23
N VAL A 410 8.01 -7.70 -27.36
CA VAL A 410 8.85 -7.96 -26.20
C VAL A 410 8.41 -7.12 -25.01
N ALA A 411 8.57 -7.65 -23.81
CA ALA A 411 8.33 -6.90 -22.59
C ALA A 411 9.35 -5.76 -22.42
N CYS A 412 8.89 -4.61 -21.95
CA CYS A 412 9.71 -3.47 -21.53
C CYS A 412 9.35 -3.15 -20.09
N ILE A 413 10.28 -3.36 -19.16
CA ILE A 413 10.05 -3.22 -17.72
C ILE A 413 10.71 -1.94 -17.22
N GLU A 414 9.88 -0.98 -16.82
CA GLU A 414 10.24 0.33 -16.29
C GLU A 414 10.11 0.39 -14.76
N CYS A 415 10.37 -0.73 -14.09
CA CYS A 415 10.44 -0.81 -12.63
C CYS A 415 11.89 -0.53 -12.19
N ILE A 416 12.12 0.65 -11.63
CA ILE A 416 13.47 1.21 -11.45
C ILE A 416 13.86 1.50 -9.99
N GLN A 417 12.98 1.13 -9.06
CA GLN A 417 13.21 1.27 -7.63
C GLN A 417 13.28 -0.12 -7.00
N GLU A 418 14.16 -0.25 -6.02
CA GLU A 418 14.32 -1.49 -5.27
C GLU A 418 13.17 -1.65 -4.26
N ILE A 419 12.05 -2.17 -4.75
CA ILE A 419 10.82 -2.42 -4.00
C ILE A 419 10.58 -3.93 -3.88
N PRO A 420 10.09 -4.44 -2.74
CA PRO A 420 9.93 -5.88 -2.52
C PRO A 420 8.72 -6.41 -3.33
N CYS A 421 8.94 -6.84 -4.58
CA CYS A 421 7.84 -7.17 -5.51
C CYS A 421 8.25 -8.15 -6.61
N ASP A 422 7.63 -9.34 -6.69
CA ASP A 422 7.90 -10.37 -7.71
C ASP A 422 6.77 -10.84 -8.67
N PRO A 423 5.54 -10.27 -8.72
CA PRO A 423 4.47 -10.79 -9.57
C PRO A 423 4.83 -10.95 -11.06
N CYS A 424 5.72 -10.10 -11.59
CA CYS A 424 6.17 -10.21 -12.97
C CYS A 424 6.98 -11.48 -13.25
N VAL A 425 7.74 -11.97 -12.26
CA VAL A 425 8.49 -13.23 -12.30
C VAL A 425 7.51 -14.39 -12.22
N ALA A 426 6.60 -14.37 -11.23
CA ALA A 426 5.61 -15.42 -11.02
C ALA A 426 4.67 -15.60 -12.23
N ALA A 427 4.31 -14.50 -12.91
CA ALA A 427 3.41 -14.51 -14.06
C ALA A 427 4.06 -14.97 -15.37
N CYS A 428 5.40 -15.11 -15.44
CA CYS A 428 6.08 -15.40 -16.71
C CYS A 428 6.25 -16.92 -16.92
N PRO A 429 5.47 -17.57 -17.81
CA PRO A 429 5.60 -19.02 -18.04
C PRO A 429 6.92 -19.40 -18.74
N PHE A 430 7.56 -18.43 -19.40
CA PHE A 430 8.82 -18.61 -20.11
C PHE A 430 10.04 -18.28 -19.24
N LYS A 431 9.84 -17.89 -17.97
CA LYS A 431 10.89 -17.45 -17.05
C LYS A 431 11.76 -16.32 -17.60
N ALA A 432 11.25 -15.52 -18.53
CA ALA A 432 11.99 -14.45 -19.18
C ALA A 432 12.29 -13.27 -18.25
N ILE A 433 11.65 -13.18 -17.08
CA ILE A 433 11.88 -12.14 -16.08
C ILE A 433 12.52 -12.77 -14.85
N LYS A 434 13.57 -12.15 -14.32
CA LYS A 434 14.27 -12.60 -13.11
C LYS A 434 14.50 -11.45 -12.16
N ILE A 435 14.18 -11.66 -10.89
CA ILE A 435 14.67 -10.86 -9.77
C ILE A 435 15.82 -11.67 -9.14
N ASN A 436 16.92 -10.99 -8.81
CA ASN A 436 18.15 -11.63 -8.32
C ASN A 436 18.00 -12.05 -6.84
N SER A 437 19.12 -12.18 -6.11
CA SER A 437 19.23 -12.76 -4.77
C SER A 437 18.30 -12.19 -3.68
N HIS A 438 17.78 -10.97 -3.83
CA HIS A 438 16.86 -10.32 -2.89
C HIS A 438 15.57 -9.89 -3.58
N LEU A 439 14.44 -10.00 -2.88
CA LEU A 439 13.10 -9.65 -3.37
C LEU A 439 13.00 -8.18 -3.84
N THR A 440 13.84 -7.32 -3.29
CA THR A 440 13.91 -5.89 -3.61
C THR A 440 14.75 -5.58 -4.84
N HIS A 441 15.51 -6.52 -5.40
CA HIS A 441 16.31 -6.27 -6.59
C HIS A 441 15.45 -5.96 -7.83
N LEU A 442 16.00 -5.14 -8.71
CA LEU A 442 15.32 -4.78 -9.95
C LEU A 442 15.05 -6.01 -10.84
N PRO A 443 13.87 -6.10 -11.47
CA PRO A 443 13.59 -7.15 -12.42
C PRO A 443 14.45 -6.99 -13.69
N SER A 444 15.11 -8.08 -14.08
CA SER A 444 15.89 -8.20 -15.31
C SER A 444 15.13 -8.99 -16.37
N LEU A 445 15.28 -8.59 -17.62
CA LEU A 445 14.64 -9.23 -18.77
C LEU A 445 15.65 -10.06 -19.57
N ARG A 446 15.39 -11.36 -19.71
CA ARG A 446 16.03 -12.24 -20.68
C ARG A 446 15.28 -12.15 -22.01
N GLU A 447 15.73 -11.21 -22.83
CA GLU A 447 15.11 -10.80 -24.08
C GLU A 447 14.88 -11.95 -25.08
N ASP A 448 15.80 -12.91 -25.13
CA ASP A 448 15.78 -14.12 -25.96
C ASP A 448 14.65 -15.09 -25.59
N GLN A 449 14.26 -15.11 -24.31
CA GLN A 449 13.21 -16.00 -23.78
C GLN A 449 11.83 -15.36 -23.83
N CYS A 450 11.75 -14.04 -23.93
CA CYS A 450 10.48 -13.32 -23.94
C CYS A 450 9.68 -13.57 -25.23
N LYS A 451 8.48 -14.12 -25.10
CA LYS A 451 7.54 -14.35 -26.20
C LYS A 451 6.50 -13.23 -26.42
N GLY A 452 6.58 -12.14 -25.67
CA GLY A 452 5.67 -11.00 -25.85
C GLY A 452 4.19 -11.27 -25.48
N CYS A 453 3.90 -12.25 -24.60
CA CYS A 453 2.52 -12.68 -24.32
C CYS A 453 1.66 -11.72 -23.47
N GLY A 454 2.28 -10.73 -22.81
CA GLY A 454 1.56 -9.72 -22.01
C GLY A 454 1.11 -10.14 -20.59
N LEU A 455 1.34 -11.38 -20.14
CA LEU A 455 0.91 -11.81 -18.80
C LEU A 455 1.56 -11.01 -17.66
N CYS A 456 2.86 -10.73 -17.76
CA CYS A 456 3.59 -9.89 -16.79
C CYS A 456 3.08 -8.44 -16.79
N LEU A 457 2.65 -7.92 -17.95
CA LEU A 457 2.07 -6.59 -18.08
C LEU A 457 0.79 -6.46 -17.26
N ALA A 458 -0.15 -7.39 -17.43
CA ALA A 458 -1.40 -7.37 -16.68
C ALA A 458 -1.19 -7.68 -15.19
N SER A 459 -0.20 -8.49 -14.84
CA SER A 459 0.05 -8.90 -13.45
C SER A 459 0.80 -7.84 -12.63
N CYS A 460 1.45 -6.87 -13.28
CA CYS A 460 2.32 -5.90 -12.61
C CYS A 460 1.51 -4.97 -11.68
N PRO A 461 1.71 -5.04 -10.35
CA PRO A 461 1.03 -4.14 -9.42
C PRO A 461 1.35 -2.69 -9.71
N GLY A 462 2.58 -2.38 -10.13
CA GLY A 462 3.05 -1.04 -10.47
C GLY A 462 2.66 -0.54 -11.87
N GLN A 463 2.04 -1.36 -12.73
CA GLN A 463 1.79 -1.02 -14.14
C GLN A 463 3.02 -0.42 -14.82
N ALA A 464 4.17 -1.04 -14.58
CA ALA A 464 5.48 -0.58 -15.06
C ALA A 464 6.00 -1.45 -16.21
N ILE A 465 5.15 -2.29 -16.81
CA ILE A 465 5.53 -3.20 -17.88
C ILE A 465 4.69 -2.89 -19.11
N PHE A 466 5.35 -2.83 -20.27
CA PHE A 466 4.78 -2.52 -21.57
C PHE A 466 5.17 -3.61 -22.57
N MET A 467 4.39 -3.84 -23.61
CA MET A 467 4.85 -4.63 -24.75
C MET A 467 5.21 -3.69 -25.89
N LEU A 468 6.45 -3.77 -26.38
CA LEU A 468 6.94 -2.99 -27.51
C LEU A 468 7.12 -3.91 -28.72
N ASP A 469 6.59 -3.51 -29.86
CA ASP A 469 6.74 -4.23 -31.12
C ASP A 469 7.03 -3.24 -32.26
N TYR A 470 8.30 -3.15 -32.67
CA TYR A 470 8.70 -2.27 -33.78
C TYR A 470 8.38 -2.90 -35.14
N ASN A 471 8.11 -4.21 -35.18
CA ASN A 471 7.86 -4.97 -36.40
C ASN A 471 6.36 -5.15 -36.70
N TYR A 472 5.49 -4.36 -36.04
CA TYR A 472 4.05 -4.43 -36.25
C TYR A 472 3.67 -4.21 -37.73
N SER A 473 4.28 -3.24 -38.39
CA SER A 473 4.08 -2.95 -39.82
C SER A 473 5.28 -2.21 -40.44
N PRO A 474 5.34 -2.02 -41.77
CA PRO A 474 6.42 -1.26 -42.41
C PRO A 474 6.59 0.17 -41.90
N ASP A 475 5.50 0.85 -41.55
CA ASP A 475 5.44 2.27 -41.19
C ASP A 475 5.11 2.52 -39.71
N LYS A 476 4.34 1.63 -39.06
CA LYS A 476 3.94 1.77 -37.64
C LYS A 476 4.59 0.72 -36.73
N ALA A 477 4.80 1.13 -35.48
CA ALA A 477 5.08 0.26 -34.33
C ALA A 477 3.80 0.03 -33.51
N ALA A 478 3.79 -1.01 -32.68
CA ALA A 478 2.73 -1.26 -31.70
C ALA A 478 3.25 -1.19 -30.26
N ILE A 479 2.40 -0.65 -29.37
CA ILE A 479 2.66 -0.55 -27.94
C ILE A 479 1.44 -1.10 -27.20
N SER A 480 1.65 -2.05 -26.29
CA SER A 480 0.60 -2.49 -25.35
C SER A 480 0.90 -2.00 -23.93
N PHE A 481 -0.13 -1.51 -23.24
CA PHE A 481 -0.04 -0.99 -21.88
C PHE A 481 -1.30 -1.36 -21.07
N PRO A 482 -1.20 -1.45 -19.73
CA PRO A 482 -2.37 -1.64 -18.88
C PRO A 482 -3.23 -0.38 -18.87
N TYR A 483 -4.54 -0.55 -18.91
CA TYR A 483 -5.53 0.52 -18.86
C TYR A 483 -6.66 0.11 -17.91
N GLU A 484 -6.76 0.77 -16.77
CA GLU A 484 -7.79 0.48 -15.76
C GLU A 484 -8.70 1.70 -15.53
N TYR A 485 -8.97 2.46 -16.60
CA TYR A 485 -9.93 3.56 -16.59
C TYR A 485 -11.14 3.19 -17.43
N LEU A 486 -12.28 3.78 -17.09
CA LEU A 486 -13.47 3.79 -17.92
C LEU A 486 -13.69 5.20 -18.48
N PRO A 487 -14.32 5.33 -19.67
CA PRO A 487 -14.73 4.24 -20.56
C PRO A 487 -13.52 3.66 -21.32
N TYR A 488 -13.58 2.36 -21.67
CA TYR A 488 -12.53 1.76 -22.49
C TYR A 488 -12.53 2.35 -23.91
N PRO A 489 -11.35 2.54 -24.53
CA PRO A 489 -11.29 2.85 -25.96
C PRO A 489 -11.81 1.67 -26.79
N LYS A 490 -12.12 1.92 -28.06
CA LYS A 490 -12.54 0.91 -29.03
C LYS A 490 -11.47 0.74 -30.11
N PRO A 491 -11.26 -0.47 -30.65
CA PRO A 491 -10.45 -0.65 -31.85
C PRO A 491 -10.92 0.27 -32.99
N GLY A 492 -9.98 0.95 -33.65
CA GLY A 492 -10.22 1.97 -34.65
C GLY A 492 -10.29 3.40 -34.10
N ASP A 493 -10.38 3.59 -32.79
CA ASP A 493 -10.38 4.92 -32.19
C ASP A 493 -9.05 5.64 -32.44
N LYS A 494 -9.13 6.89 -32.90
CA LYS A 494 -8.00 7.82 -32.96
C LYS A 494 -7.94 8.63 -31.67
N VAL A 495 -6.85 8.52 -30.95
CA VAL A 495 -6.66 9.16 -29.64
C VAL A 495 -5.26 9.76 -29.55
N LYS A 496 -5.02 10.60 -28.54
CA LYS A 496 -3.67 11.08 -28.26
C LYS A 496 -2.92 10.05 -27.43
N GLY A 497 -1.77 9.60 -27.93
CA GLY A 497 -0.79 8.89 -27.13
C GLY A 497 -0.10 9.87 -26.18
N VAL A 498 0.13 9.45 -24.93
CA VAL A 498 0.78 10.26 -23.90
C VAL A 498 2.06 9.61 -23.40
N ASN A 499 3.00 10.44 -22.97
CA ASN A 499 4.25 9.99 -22.39
C ASN A 499 4.09 9.61 -20.89
N ARG A 500 5.21 9.37 -20.22
CA ARG A 500 5.26 8.97 -18.81
C ARG A 500 4.71 10.02 -17.83
N ARG A 501 4.66 11.29 -18.24
CA ARG A 501 4.13 12.42 -17.47
C ARG A 501 2.70 12.79 -17.89
N GLY A 502 2.07 12.00 -18.77
CA GLY A 502 0.74 12.29 -19.29
C GLY A 502 0.71 13.38 -20.36
N GLU A 503 1.88 13.84 -20.84
CA GLU A 503 1.96 14.86 -21.88
C GLU A 503 1.65 14.25 -23.26
N PRO A 504 0.83 14.90 -24.11
CA PRO A 504 0.55 14.43 -25.46
C PRO A 504 1.81 14.31 -26.32
N VAL A 505 1.96 13.19 -27.03
CA VAL A 505 3.08 12.92 -27.96
C VAL A 505 2.64 12.99 -29.41
N GLY A 506 1.47 12.39 -29.73
CA GLY A 506 0.96 12.34 -31.09
C GLY A 506 -0.35 11.55 -31.20
N GLU A 507 -1.01 11.63 -32.36
CA GLU A 507 -2.18 10.80 -32.67
C GLU A 507 -1.77 9.33 -32.83
N VAL A 508 -2.54 8.44 -32.22
CA VAL A 508 -2.36 6.99 -32.29
C VAL A 508 -3.69 6.31 -32.51
N GLU A 509 -3.65 5.12 -33.10
CA GLU A 509 -4.82 4.32 -33.39
C GLU A 509 -4.90 3.16 -32.40
N VAL A 510 -6.03 2.99 -31.74
CA VAL A 510 -6.27 1.83 -30.89
C VAL A 510 -6.49 0.61 -31.79
N ILE A 511 -5.62 -0.39 -31.70
CA ILE A 511 -5.73 -1.60 -32.54
C ILE A 511 -6.39 -2.76 -31.80
N LYS A 512 -6.29 -2.79 -30.48
CA LYS A 512 -6.82 -3.90 -29.67
C LYS A 512 -7.11 -3.47 -28.24
N VAL A 513 -8.18 -4.02 -27.67
CA VAL A 513 -8.49 -3.90 -26.24
C VAL A 513 -8.83 -5.29 -25.70
N GLU A 514 -8.08 -5.76 -24.72
CA GLU A 514 -8.18 -7.13 -24.20
C GLU A 514 -8.56 -7.15 -22.72
N GLN A 515 -9.57 -7.94 -22.38
CA GLN A 515 -10.04 -8.18 -21.01
C GLN A 515 -10.11 -9.69 -20.73
N ARG A 516 -8.95 -10.35 -20.78
CA ARG A 516 -8.87 -11.79 -20.51
C ARG A 516 -9.07 -12.05 -19.03
N HIS A 517 -9.70 -13.17 -18.66
CA HIS A 517 -9.83 -13.58 -17.25
C HIS A 517 -8.48 -13.59 -16.52
N ALA A 518 -7.42 -14.07 -17.18
CA ALA A 518 -6.06 -14.10 -16.64
C ALA A 518 -5.44 -12.72 -16.37
N PHE A 519 -6.03 -11.63 -16.85
CA PHE A 519 -5.55 -10.27 -16.59
C PHE A 519 -6.11 -9.69 -15.29
N ASP A 520 -7.05 -10.39 -14.63
CA ASP A 520 -7.67 -9.98 -13.37
C ASP A 520 -8.15 -8.52 -13.43
N ARG A 521 -9.16 -8.29 -14.29
CA ARG A 521 -9.86 -7.00 -14.44
C ARG A 521 -9.00 -5.82 -14.94
N THR A 522 -7.72 -6.06 -15.23
CA THR A 522 -6.85 -5.08 -15.91
C THR A 522 -7.05 -5.20 -17.42
N ALA A 523 -7.60 -4.18 -18.08
CA ALA A 523 -7.64 -4.18 -19.53
C ALA A 523 -6.24 -3.90 -20.10
N VAL A 524 -5.92 -4.51 -21.24
CA VAL A 524 -4.70 -4.23 -21.98
C VAL A 524 -5.09 -3.58 -23.29
N VAL A 525 -4.62 -2.34 -23.49
CA VAL A 525 -4.83 -1.59 -24.72
C VAL A 525 -3.57 -1.69 -25.55
N THR A 526 -3.72 -2.05 -26.82
CA THR A 526 -2.66 -1.98 -27.81
C THR A 526 -2.98 -0.86 -28.79
N ILE A 527 -1.99 0.00 -29.04
CA ILE A 527 -2.06 1.08 -30.02
C ILE A 527 -1.05 0.85 -31.14
N ALA A 528 -1.32 1.40 -32.31
CA ALA A 528 -0.35 1.60 -33.38
C ALA A 528 0.06 3.08 -33.45
N CYS A 529 1.37 3.34 -33.56
CA CYS A 529 1.93 4.68 -33.60
C CYS A 529 3.09 4.76 -34.61
N ALA A 530 3.50 5.97 -34.97
CA ALA A 530 4.72 6.19 -35.73
C ALA A 530 5.93 5.59 -34.99
N LYS A 531 6.88 5.03 -35.73
CA LYS A 531 7.99 4.23 -35.18
C LYS A 531 8.87 5.01 -34.21
N GLU A 532 9.03 6.31 -34.42
CA GLU A 532 9.76 7.24 -33.56
C GLU A 532 9.13 7.43 -32.16
N PHE A 533 7.85 7.09 -31.99
CA PHE A 533 7.13 7.25 -30.73
C PHE A 533 7.21 6.04 -29.81
N ILE A 534 7.78 4.92 -30.25
CA ILE A 534 7.79 3.63 -29.51
C ILE A 534 8.40 3.74 -28.10
N HIS A 535 9.40 4.62 -27.93
CA HIS A 535 10.08 4.85 -26.65
C HIS A 535 9.45 5.96 -25.81
N GLN A 536 8.56 6.76 -26.41
CA GLN A 536 7.97 7.96 -25.82
C GLN A 536 6.61 7.65 -25.17
N ILE A 537 5.73 6.95 -25.90
CA ILE A 537 4.35 6.71 -25.48
C ILE A 537 4.27 5.57 -24.47
N ARG A 538 3.49 5.78 -23.39
CA ARG A 538 3.24 4.79 -22.32
C ARG A 538 1.79 4.66 -21.90
N SER A 539 0.90 5.47 -22.46
CA SER A 539 -0.55 5.36 -22.32
C SER A 539 -1.22 6.16 -23.45
N ILE A 540 -2.55 6.23 -23.42
CA ILE A 540 -3.35 7.22 -24.13
C ILE A 540 -3.93 8.22 -23.13
N GLU A 541 -4.31 9.40 -23.62
CA GLU A 541 -5.02 10.42 -22.86
C GLU A 541 -6.30 9.81 -22.23
N ARG A 542 -6.51 10.04 -20.94
CA ARG A 542 -7.70 9.55 -20.23
C ARG A 542 -8.91 10.25 -20.80
N ARG A 543 -9.91 9.48 -21.25
CA ARG A 543 -11.23 10.03 -21.55
C ARG A 543 -11.90 10.40 -20.24
N LYS A 544 -12.32 11.65 -20.11
CA LYS A 544 -13.28 12.04 -19.07
C LYS A 544 -14.65 11.64 -19.60
N ASP A 545 -15.48 11.04 -18.76
CA ASP A 545 -16.89 10.85 -19.14
C ASP A 545 -17.48 12.23 -19.46
N ASP A 546 -18.24 12.33 -20.55
CA ASP A 546 -19.19 13.42 -20.72
C ASP A 546 -20.30 13.13 -19.70
N VAL A 547 -20.17 13.67 -18.48
CA VAL A 547 -21.16 13.50 -17.41
C VAL A 547 -22.45 14.23 -17.80
#